data_AF-M1CEN0-F1
#
_entry.id   AF-M1CEN0-F1
#
_cell.length_a   1.000
_cell.length_b   1.000
_cell.length_c   1.000
_cell.angle_alpha   90.00
_cell.angle_beta   90.00
_cell.angle_gamma   90.00
#
_symmetry.space_group_name_H-M   'P 1'
#
loop_
_entity.id
_entity.type
_entity.pdbx_description
1 polymer ?
#
loop_
_entity_poly.entity_id
_entity_poly.type
_entity_poly.pdbx_seq_one_letter_code
_entity_poly.pdbx_strand_id
1 'polypeptide(L)'
;MMWSLEYDPELFFLYEEDPDLTAENSGRAKVKSIRQYGKYERENMRSGGKDAEAPLPISVFLVASVLKDKSAKLTEARGLDEVVKILNNITGNLDARKACSSAMKLHKKYLKKAANTNR
;
A
#
# COMPACT_ATOMS: atom_id res chain seq x y z
N MET A 1 -3.53 10.12 6.33
CA MET A 1 -2.07 9.90 6.14
C MET A 1 -1.76 8.75 5.17
N MET A 2 -2.45 7.59 5.23
CA MET A 2 -2.23 6.53 4.24
C MET A 2 -2.74 6.89 2.85
N TRP A 3 -3.91 7.50 2.73
CA TRP A 3 -4.45 7.92 1.43
C TRP A 3 -3.52 8.85 0.64
N SER A 4 -2.79 9.75 1.33
CA SER A 4 -1.79 10.58 0.67
C SER A 4 -0.55 9.80 0.19
N LEU A 5 -0.31 8.60 0.71
CA LEU A 5 0.76 7.73 0.21
C LEU A 5 0.34 7.05 -1.10
N GLU A 6 -0.92 6.64 -1.20
CA GLU A 6 -1.52 5.96 -2.37
C GLU A 6 -2.13 6.93 -3.39
N TYR A 7 -1.99 8.24 -3.17
CA TYR A 7 -2.60 9.25 -4.04
C TYR A 7 -2.18 9.04 -5.51
N ASP A 8 -3.18 8.86 -6.35
CA ASP A 8 -3.07 8.81 -7.81
C ASP A 8 -3.92 9.95 -8.40
N PRO A 9 -3.33 10.90 -9.13
CA PRO A 9 -4.05 12.00 -9.76
C PRO A 9 -4.96 11.57 -10.93
N GLU A 10 -4.85 10.33 -11.41
CA GLU A 10 -5.76 9.76 -12.42
C GLU A 10 -6.98 9.09 -11.80
N LEU A 11 -6.96 8.82 -10.49
CA LEU A 11 -8.08 8.20 -9.77
C LEU A 11 -9.39 8.99 -9.90
N PHE A 12 -9.30 10.30 -10.13
CA PHE A 12 -10.45 11.17 -10.36
C PHE A 12 -11.23 10.80 -11.63
N PHE A 13 -10.53 10.46 -12.72
CA PHE A 13 -11.19 10.14 -14.00
C PHE A 13 -12.05 8.89 -13.90
N LEU A 14 -11.68 7.94 -13.04
CA LEU A 14 -12.49 6.75 -12.74
C LEU A 14 -13.90 7.08 -12.22
N TYR A 15 -14.10 8.27 -11.63
CA TYR A 15 -15.40 8.72 -11.11
C TYR A 15 -16.18 9.58 -12.11
N GLU A 16 -15.51 10.16 -13.13
CA GLU A 16 -16.15 10.98 -14.17
C GLU A 16 -16.43 10.21 -15.47
N GLU A 17 -15.92 8.99 -15.63
CA GLU A 17 -16.19 8.15 -16.79
C GLU A 17 -17.69 7.78 -16.86
N ASP A 18 -18.44 8.55 -17.64
CA ASP A 18 -19.77 8.18 -18.15
C ASP A 18 -19.59 7.07 -19.19
N PRO A 19 -20.16 5.86 -19.00
CA PRO A 19 -19.90 4.70 -19.86
C PRO A 19 -20.24 4.94 -21.35
N ASP A 20 -21.04 5.96 -21.66
CA ASP A 20 -21.50 6.30 -23.01
C ASP A 20 -20.53 7.21 -23.82
N LEU A 21 -19.43 7.72 -23.24
CA LEU A 21 -18.53 8.68 -23.90
C LEU A 21 -17.19 8.09 -24.40
N THR A 22 -17.08 6.76 -24.42
CA THR A 22 -15.79 6.04 -24.49
C THR A 22 -15.02 6.07 -25.83
N ALA A 23 -15.51 6.74 -26.88
CA ALA A 23 -14.87 6.65 -28.21
C ALA A 23 -13.95 7.82 -28.61
N GLU A 24 -14.21 9.07 -28.20
CA GLU A 24 -13.59 10.23 -28.87
C GLU A 24 -12.61 11.08 -28.04
N ASN A 25 -12.51 10.87 -26.73
CA ASN A 25 -11.61 11.65 -25.87
C ASN A 25 -10.57 10.82 -25.12
N SER A 26 -10.01 9.79 -25.76
CA SER A 26 -8.75 9.16 -25.30
C SER A 26 -7.53 10.06 -25.57
N GLY A 27 -7.69 11.37 -25.36
CA GLY A 27 -6.61 12.34 -25.34
C GLY A 27 -5.69 12.01 -24.19
N ARG A 28 -4.72 11.10 -24.46
CA ARG A 28 -3.61 10.67 -23.61
C ARG A 28 -3.47 11.60 -22.41
N ALA A 29 -3.98 11.15 -21.25
CA ALA A 29 -3.78 11.84 -19.99
C ALA A 29 -2.32 12.26 -19.93
N LYS A 30 -2.10 13.57 -20.03
CA LYS A 30 -0.80 14.18 -20.25
C LYS A 30 0.13 13.64 -19.18
N VAL A 31 1.09 12.77 -19.53
CA VAL A 31 1.90 11.98 -18.59
C VAL A 31 2.28 12.84 -17.39
N LYS A 32 1.50 12.68 -16.31
CA LYS A 32 1.64 13.53 -15.14
C LYS A 32 3.00 13.23 -14.53
N SER A 33 3.67 14.27 -14.01
CA SER A 33 4.97 14.06 -13.39
C SER A 33 4.81 13.05 -12.26
N ILE A 34 5.65 12.01 -12.22
CA ILE A 34 5.65 11.01 -11.13
C ILE A 34 5.67 11.70 -9.75
N ARG A 35 6.17 12.94 -9.64
CA ARG A 35 6.18 13.73 -8.40
C ARG A 35 4.80 14.01 -7.82
N GLN A 36 3.75 14.04 -8.64
CA GLN A 36 2.37 14.32 -8.23
C GLN A 36 1.72 13.13 -7.53
N TYR A 37 2.26 11.92 -7.72
CA TYR A 37 1.78 10.73 -7.06
C TYR A 37 2.26 10.67 -5.61
N GLY A 38 1.45 10.01 -4.78
CA GLY A 38 1.79 9.69 -3.40
C GLY A 38 3.08 8.86 -3.31
N LYS A 39 3.77 8.93 -2.17
CA LYS A 39 5.09 8.30 -2.01
C LYS A 39 5.07 6.78 -2.27
N TYR A 40 3.98 6.10 -1.92
CA TYR A 40 3.79 4.67 -2.17
C TYR A 40 3.70 4.40 -3.67
N GLU A 41 2.80 5.12 -4.33
CA GLU A 41 2.51 4.95 -5.75
C GLU A 41 3.72 5.27 -6.63
N ARG A 42 4.52 6.27 -6.23
CA ARG A 42 5.83 6.54 -6.87
C ARG A 42 6.80 5.37 -6.81
N GLU A 43 6.84 4.63 -5.68
CA GLU A 43 7.74 3.49 -5.53
C GLU A 43 7.21 2.26 -6.31
N ASN A 44 5.89 2.09 -6.41
CA ASN A 44 5.25 1.10 -7.29
C ASN A 44 5.69 1.28 -8.74
N MET A 45 5.45 2.48 -9.30
CA MET A 45 5.79 2.79 -10.68
C MET A 45 7.28 2.62 -11.00
N ARG A 46 8.17 2.96 -10.06
CA ARG A 46 9.63 2.80 -10.22
C ARG A 46 10.09 1.34 -10.25
N SER A 47 9.34 0.44 -9.63
CA SER A 47 9.76 -0.95 -9.46
C SER A 47 9.36 -1.85 -10.64
N GLY A 48 8.78 -1.29 -11.70
CA GLY A 48 8.60 -1.98 -12.98
C GLY A 48 7.47 -3.02 -13.02
N GLY A 49 6.49 -2.94 -12.12
CA GLY A 49 5.32 -3.84 -12.08
C GLY A 49 4.32 -3.57 -13.20
N LYS A 50 4.76 -3.67 -14.47
CA LYS A 50 3.88 -3.53 -15.63
C LYS A 50 3.14 -4.84 -15.99
N ASP A 51 3.65 -5.99 -15.54
CA ASP A 51 3.14 -7.32 -15.92
C ASP A 51 2.71 -8.19 -14.73
N ALA A 52 2.76 -7.67 -13.50
CA ALA A 52 2.31 -8.39 -12.31
C ALA A 52 0.96 -7.83 -11.84
N GLU A 53 0.12 -8.71 -11.27
CA GLU A 53 -1.09 -8.37 -10.52
C GLU A 53 -0.88 -7.09 -9.70
N ALA A 54 -1.87 -6.19 -9.73
CA ALA A 54 -1.75 -4.85 -9.17
C ALA A 54 -1.11 -4.89 -7.78
N PRO A 55 -0.11 -4.03 -7.49
CA PRO A 55 0.59 -4.06 -6.21
C PRO A 55 -0.43 -3.92 -5.07
N LEU A 56 -0.35 -4.82 -4.08
CA LEU A 56 -1.22 -4.82 -2.90
C LEU A 56 -1.29 -3.42 -2.27
N PRO A 57 -2.40 -2.98 -1.66
CA PRO A 57 -2.46 -1.65 -1.05
C PRO A 57 -1.51 -1.50 0.17
N ILE A 58 -1.09 -0.27 0.48
CA ILE A 58 -0.20 0.06 1.61
C ILE A 58 -0.81 -0.38 2.95
N SER A 59 -2.14 -0.48 3.03
CA SER A 59 -2.87 -0.97 4.21
C SER A 59 -2.46 -2.39 4.59
N VAL A 60 -2.22 -3.28 3.62
CA VAL A 60 -1.75 -4.65 3.88
C VAL A 60 -0.37 -4.62 4.52
N PHE A 61 0.53 -3.80 3.99
CA PHE A 61 1.87 -3.65 4.54
C PHE A 61 1.88 -2.92 5.89
N LEU A 62 0.93 -2.03 6.15
CA LEU A 62 0.75 -1.41 7.45
C LEU A 62 0.39 -2.45 8.50
N VAL A 63 -0.65 -3.26 8.24
CA VAL A 63 -1.06 -4.35 9.15
C VAL A 63 0.10 -5.32 9.37
N ALA A 64 0.77 -5.76 8.30
CA ALA A 64 1.94 -6.63 8.41
C ALA A 64 3.06 -6.00 9.26
N SER A 65 3.32 -4.70 9.11
CA SER A 65 4.31 -3.99 9.91
C SER A 65 3.95 -3.96 11.39
N VAL A 66 2.67 -3.76 11.71
CA VAL A 66 2.18 -3.68 13.09
C VAL A 66 2.23 -5.06 13.75
N LEU A 67 1.76 -6.10 13.05
CA LEU A 67 1.84 -7.49 13.55
C LEU A 67 3.29 -7.92 13.75
N LYS A 68 4.19 -7.55 12.83
CA LYS A 68 5.61 -7.84 12.96
C LYS A 68 6.25 -7.18 14.18
N ASP A 69 5.86 -5.95 14.54
CA ASP A 69 6.36 -5.27 15.74
C ASP A 69 5.95 -5.98 17.03
N LYS A 70 4.82 -6.69 17.02
CA LYS A 70 4.31 -7.46 18.17
C LYS A 70 4.49 -8.97 18.03
N SER A 71 5.30 -9.43 17.07
CA SER A 71 5.35 -10.86 16.73
C SER A 71 5.70 -11.74 17.92
N ALA A 72 6.66 -11.33 18.76
CA ALA A 72 7.05 -12.09 19.95
C ALA A 72 5.87 -12.35 20.91
N LYS A 73 5.10 -11.29 21.23
CA LYS A 73 3.93 -11.41 22.11
C LYS A 73 2.81 -12.21 21.45
N LEU A 74 2.60 -12.01 20.15
CA LEU A 74 1.59 -12.74 19.38
C LEU A 74 1.90 -14.25 19.30
N THR A 75 3.18 -14.63 19.21
CA THR A 75 3.59 -16.05 19.20
C THR A 75 3.48 -16.72 20.57
N GLU A 76 3.49 -15.94 21.65
CA GLU A 76 3.33 -16.43 23.02
C GLU A 76 1.86 -16.60 23.43
N ALA A 77 0.92 -16.03 22.66
CA ALA A 77 -0.50 -16.10 22.95
C ALA A 77 -1.02 -17.54 22.87
N ARG A 78 -1.72 -17.98 23.92
CA ARG A 78 -2.23 -19.34 24.09
C ARG A 78 -3.66 -19.51 23.56
N GLY A 79 -4.29 -18.43 23.12
CA GLY A 79 -5.66 -18.45 22.61
C GLY A 79 -6.10 -17.10 22.03
N LEU A 80 -7.29 -17.10 21.44
CA LEU A 80 -7.85 -15.93 20.75
C LEU A 80 -8.02 -14.71 21.68
N ASP A 81 -8.42 -14.92 22.93
CA ASP A 81 -8.61 -13.83 23.91
C ASP A 81 -7.31 -13.05 24.16
N GLU A 82 -6.19 -13.77 24.32
CA GLU A 82 -4.87 -13.14 24.49
C GLU A 82 -4.42 -12.40 23.23
N VAL A 83 -4.72 -12.95 22.03
CA VAL A 83 -4.45 -12.27 20.75
C VAL A 83 -5.24 -10.95 20.69
N VAL A 84 -6.54 -10.98 20.99
CA VAL A 84 -7.41 -9.79 20.99
C VAL A 84 -6.90 -8.76 22.00
N LYS A 85 -6.52 -9.19 23.20
CA LYS A 85 -5.93 -8.33 24.23
C LYS A 85 -4.65 -7.65 23.76
N ILE A 86 -3.75 -8.39 23.10
CA ILE A 86 -2.51 -7.83 22.54
C ILE A 86 -2.83 -6.79 21.48
N LEU A 87 -3.71 -7.10 20.53
CA LEU A 87 -4.06 -6.20 19.42
C LEU A 87 -4.75 -4.93 19.91
N ASN A 88 -5.67 -5.02 20.89
CA ASN A 88 -6.33 -3.87 21.47
C ASN A 88 -5.35 -2.90 22.15
N ASN A 89 -4.30 -3.42 22.79
CA ASN A 89 -3.26 -2.59 23.40
C ASN A 89 -2.41 -1.84 22.35
N ILE A 90 -2.33 -2.34 21.10
CA ILE A 90 -1.62 -1.64 20.02
C ILE A 90 -2.35 -0.37 19.62
N THR A 91 -3.67 -0.43 19.48
CA THR A 91 -4.50 0.67 18.97
C THR A 91 -4.34 1.96 19.78
N GLY A 92 -4.09 1.87 21.09
CA GLY A 92 -3.87 3.01 21.98
C GLY A 92 -2.45 3.57 22.03
N ASN A 93 -1.45 2.92 21.43
CA ASN A 93 -0.02 3.30 21.54
C ASN A 93 0.73 3.16 20.19
N LEU A 94 0.03 3.32 19.07
CA LEU A 94 0.62 3.19 17.74
C LEU A 94 1.14 4.54 17.24
N ASP A 95 2.46 4.64 17.03
CA ASP A 95 3.05 5.74 16.26
C ASP A 95 2.76 5.54 14.77
N ALA A 96 1.79 6.30 14.25
CA ALA A 96 1.36 6.22 12.87
C ALA A 96 2.50 6.47 11.87
N ARG A 97 3.40 7.43 12.14
CA ARG A 97 4.50 7.80 11.23
C ARG A 97 5.53 6.68 11.16
N LYS A 98 5.88 6.11 12.32
CA LYS A 98 6.77 4.95 12.41
C LYS A 98 6.18 3.73 11.71
N ALA A 99 4.88 3.45 11.95
CA ALA A 99 4.19 2.33 11.33
C ALA A 99 4.16 2.44 9.81
N CYS A 100 3.80 3.62 9.26
CA CYS A 100 3.81 3.84 7.81
C CYS A 100 5.23 3.78 7.21
N SER A 101 6.25 4.26 7.94
CA SER A 101 7.64 4.17 7.47
C SER A 101 8.15 2.73 7.40
N SER A 102 7.77 1.89 8.38
CA SER A 102 8.09 0.46 8.39
C SER A 102 7.30 -0.31 7.32
N ALA A 103 6.04 0.05 7.09
CA ALA A 103 5.22 -0.48 6.00
C ALA A 103 5.87 -0.24 4.62
N MET A 104 6.33 0.99 4.36
CA MET A 104 7.05 1.32 3.12
C MET A 104 8.33 0.49 2.92
N LYS A 105 9.03 0.15 4.02
CA LYS A 105 10.22 -0.73 3.95
C LYS A 105 9.85 -2.18 3.61
N LEU A 106 8.76 -2.68 4.18
CA LEU A 106 8.24 -4.03 3.87
C LEU A 106 7.80 -4.11 2.41
N HIS A 107 7.04 -3.12 1.96
CA HIS A 107 6.61 -3.00 0.58
C HIS A 107 7.78 -3.04 -0.41
N LYS A 108 8.82 -2.24 -0.17
CA LYS A 108 10.03 -2.25 -1.03
C LYS A 108 10.72 -3.62 -1.07
N LYS A 109 10.71 -4.36 0.04
CA LYS A 109 11.25 -5.74 0.08
C LYS A 109 10.37 -6.70 -0.72
N TYR A 110 9.06 -6.56 -0.61
CA TYR A 110 8.09 -7.35 -1.36
C TYR A 110 8.27 -7.15 -2.86
N LEU A 111 8.30 -5.90 -3.34
CA LEU A 111 8.48 -5.61 -4.77
C LEU A 111 9.78 -6.17 -5.34
N LYS A 112 10.90 -6.05 -4.60
CA LYS A 112 12.18 -6.66 -5.01
C LYS A 112 12.08 -8.17 -5.15
N LYS A 113 11.37 -8.84 -4.25
CA LYS A 113 11.19 -10.29 -4.30
C LYS A 113 10.27 -10.68 -5.46
N ALA A 114 9.15 -10.00 -5.63
CA ALA A 114 8.22 -10.23 -6.74
C ALA A 114 8.91 -10.07 -8.11
N ALA A 115 9.70 -9.01 -8.28
CA ALA A 115 10.47 -8.78 -9.51
C ALA A 115 11.52 -9.88 -9.78
N ASN A 116 12.12 -10.47 -8.74
CA ASN A 116 13.08 -11.56 -8.89
C ASN A 116 12.42 -12.93 -9.13
N THR A 117 11.19 -13.15 -8.65
CA THR A 117 10.44 -14.40 -8.86
C THR A 117 9.86 -14.49 -10.28
N ASN A 118 9.58 -13.35 -10.92
CA ASN A 118 9.04 -13.28 -12.28
C ASN A 118 10.13 -13.20 -13.38
N ARG A 119 11.41 -13.40 -13.02
CA ARG A 119 12.56 -13.48 -13.94
C ARG A 119 13.02 -14.92 -14.06
#